data_AF-A0A148N8U7-F1
#
_entry.id   AF-A0A148N8U7-F1
#
_cell.length_a   1.000
_cell.length_b   1.000
_cell.length_c   1.000
_cell.angle_alpha   90.00
_cell.angle_beta   90.00
_cell.angle_gamma   90.00
#
_symmetry.space_group_name_H-M   'P 1'
#
loop_
_entity.id
_entity.type
_entity.pdbx_description
1 polymer ?
#
loop_
_entity_poly.entity_id
_entity_poly.type
_entity_poly.pdbx_seq_one_letter_code
_entity_poly.pdbx_strand_id
1 'polypeptide(L)'
;MKTKKIFLAVGAVLALAGASAHATTVLFDHDQNGAFSQASGFDWFPGNALSVDSLTDGQLNVGDVFTTYYQAELGSFSGAGNTSLPVGNAGPYEYTGIAVIQEEVTFVADTNGDGVQDLVKFKHVGGTFKMYYDDLGGTTNADGITGNTGLGYDDGQLILTANVTLGGANFTLADPLNTDLLDKFGADDLGGIQTVVGNGNTNVEGPVTFVDSNFLKGINPGESIVKLFWDSTLAAPFDSINPETSIVGQTPNYGPDNLNGPSVGAQGNEDFHFEADGNMSVETKTTVPEPASLALVSLGLLGMGAVSRKKKA
;
A
#
# COMPACT_ATOMS: atom_id res chain seq x y z
N MET A 1 -10.65 -60.52 -21.72
CA MET A 1 -11.62 -59.68 -20.97
C MET A 1 -11.07 -59.15 -19.63
N LYS A 2 -9.77 -58.78 -19.51
CA LYS A 2 -9.13 -58.39 -18.23
C LYS A 2 -8.30 -57.09 -18.28
N THR A 3 -8.45 -56.27 -19.32
CA THR A 3 -7.68 -55.02 -19.51
C THR A 3 -8.43 -53.74 -19.14
N LYS A 4 -9.74 -53.82 -18.85
CA LYS A 4 -10.58 -52.64 -18.55
C LYS A 4 -10.55 -52.16 -17.08
N LYS A 5 -9.90 -52.89 -16.15
CA LYS A 5 -9.89 -52.54 -14.71
C LYS A 5 -8.69 -51.69 -14.26
N ILE A 6 -7.63 -51.56 -15.09
CA ILE A 6 -6.41 -50.80 -14.71
C ILE A 6 -6.51 -49.31 -15.07
N PHE A 7 -7.33 -48.93 -16.06
CA PHE A 7 -7.53 -47.54 -16.43
C PHE A 7 -8.36 -46.73 -15.41
N LEU A 8 -9.12 -47.39 -14.53
CA LEU A 8 -9.94 -46.70 -13.54
C LEU A 8 -9.13 -46.19 -12.32
N ALA A 9 -7.98 -46.82 -12.02
CA ALA A 9 -7.17 -46.47 -10.85
C ALA A 9 -6.22 -45.28 -11.10
N VAL A 10 -5.89 -44.99 -12.36
CA VAL A 10 -5.00 -43.87 -12.74
C VAL A 10 -5.75 -42.54 -12.75
N GLY A 11 -7.05 -42.53 -13.08
CA GLY A 11 -7.87 -41.32 -13.07
C GLY A 11 -8.18 -40.78 -11.67
N ALA A 12 -8.29 -41.66 -10.66
CA ALA A 12 -8.61 -41.24 -9.29
C ALA A 12 -7.45 -40.54 -8.57
N VAL A 13 -6.19 -40.91 -8.88
CA VAL A 13 -5.00 -40.33 -8.21
C VAL A 13 -4.62 -38.97 -8.80
N LEU A 14 -4.87 -38.73 -10.10
CA LEU A 14 -4.69 -37.41 -10.73
C LEU A 14 -5.76 -36.39 -10.29
N ALA A 15 -6.95 -36.84 -9.88
CA ALA A 15 -8.01 -35.96 -9.38
C ALA A 15 -7.77 -35.46 -7.94
N LEU A 16 -6.88 -36.11 -7.18
CA LEU A 16 -6.54 -35.74 -5.79
C LEU A 16 -5.30 -34.84 -5.68
N ALA A 17 -4.57 -34.60 -6.77
CA ALA A 17 -3.37 -33.76 -6.79
C ALA A 17 -3.64 -32.29 -7.20
N GLY A 18 -4.89 -31.95 -7.50
CA GLY A 18 -5.31 -30.57 -7.72
C GLY A 18 -5.56 -29.88 -6.39
N ALA A 19 -4.50 -29.50 -5.67
CA ALA A 19 -4.63 -28.42 -4.70
C ALA A 19 -4.89 -27.14 -5.51
N SER A 20 -6.16 -26.83 -5.76
CA SER A 20 -6.56 -25.51 -6.24
C SER A 20 -6.11 -24.51 -5.19
N ALA A 21 -5.14 -23.66 -5.54
CA ALA A 21 -4.87 -22.45 -4.79
C ALA A 21 -6.16 -21.62 -4.83
N HIS A 22 -6.91 -21.65 -3.73
CA HIS A 22 -8.10 -20.82 -3.61
C HIS A 22 -7.62 -19.39 -3.38
N ALA A 23 -7.91 -18.51 -4.32
CA ALA A 23 -7.77 -17.07 -4.09
C ALA A 23 -8.62 -16.69 -2.89
N THR A 24 -8.04 -15.96 -1.95
CA THR A 24 -8.73 -15.49 -0.75
C THR A 24 -9.91 -14.63 -1.16
N THR A 25 -11.10 -15.04 -0.74
CA THR A 25 -12.28 -14.20 -0.90
C THR A 25 -12.37 -13.31 0.34
N VAL A 26 -11.99 -12.04 0.18
CA VAL A 26 -12.26 -11.04 1.21
C VAL A 26 -13.71 -10.61 1.08
N LEU A 27 -14.38 -10.52 2.22
CA LEU A 27 -15.75 -10.03 2.33
C LEU A 27 -15.74 -8.78 3.20
N PHE A 28 -16.47 -7.75 2.80
CA PHE A 28 -16.50 -6.44 3.42
C PHE A 28 -17.96 -6.00 3.70
N ASP A 29 -18.24 -5.73 4.97
CA ASP A 29 -19.48 -5.11 5.46
C ASP A 29 -19.23 -3.61 5.65
N HIS A 30 -19.39 -2.89 4.54
CA HIS A 30 -18.96 -1.50 4.39
C HIS A 30 -19.96 -0.48 4.95
N ASP A 31 -21.20 -0.89 5.24
CA ASP A 31 -22.23 0.00 5.81
C ASP A 31 -22.73 -0.50 7.17
N GLN A 32 -22.06 -1.51 7.73
CA GLN A 32 -22.34 -2.10 9.05
C GLN A 32 -23.80 -2.57 9.21
N ASN A 33 -24.41 -3.03 8.11
CA ASN A 33 -25.78 -3.54 8.13
C ASN A 33 -25.86 -5.07 8.33
N GLY A 34 -24.71 -5.75 8.41
CA GLY A 34 -24.59 -7.21 8.52
C GLY A 34 -24.47 -7.96 7.19
N ALA A 35 -24.57 -7.26 6.05
CA ALA A 35 -24.49 -7.83 4.71
C ALA A 35 -23.10 -7.61 4.11
N PHE A 36 -22.45 -8.72 3.81
CA PHE A 36 -21.10 -8.73 3.29
C PHE A 36 -21.08 -8.75 1.77
N SER A 37 -20.26 -7.88 1.17
CA SER A 37 -19.95 -7.87 -0.25
C SER A 37 -18.54 -8.39 -0.49
N GLN A 38 -18.29 -9.05 -1.62
CA GLN A 38 -16.93 -9.44 -1.97
C GLN A 38 -16.08 -8.19 -2.25
N ALA A 39 -14.88 -8.14 -1.66
CA ALA A 39 -13.85 -7.15 -1.94
C ALA A 39 -12.63 -7.83 -2.57
N SER A 40 -12.22 -7.38 -3.75
CA SER A 40 -10.99 -7.79 -4.43
C SER A 40 -9.90 -6.73 -4.38
N GLY A 41 -10.29 -5.47 -4.15
CA GLY A 41 -9.38 -4.35 -4.00
C GLY A 41 -10.12 -3.15 -3.46
N PHE A 42 -9.37 -2.25 -2.83
CA PHE A 42 -9.83 -1.02 -2.23
C PHE A 42 -9.09 0.13 -2.92
N ASP A 43 -9.84 1.14 -3.31
CA ASP A 43 -9.40 2.27 -4.11
C ASP A 43 -9.51 3.51 -3.24
N TRP A 44 -8.36 3.99 -2.77
CA TRP A 44 -8.27 5.15 -1.90
C TRP A 44 -8.39 6.41 -2.75
N PHE A 45 -8.91 7.49 -2.19
CA PHE A 45 -8.71 8.79 -2.82
C PHE A 45 -7.22 9.17 -2.79
N PRO A 46 -6.76 10.09 -3.66
CA PRO A 46 -5.49 10.73 -3.45
C PRO A 46 -5.40 11.26 -2.01
N GLY A 47 -4.26 11.05 -1.38
CA GLY A 47 -4.00 11.39 0.00
C GLY A 47 -2.70 12.14 0.20
N ASN A 48 -2.42 12.48 1.45
CA ASN A 48 -1.24 13.26 1.83
C ASN A 48 -0.15 12.33 2.37
N ALA A 49 1.08 12.50 1.90
CA ALA A 49 2.25 11.79 2.39
C ALA A 49 3.38 12.75 2.79
N LEU A 50 3.97 12.55 3.96
CA LEU A 50 5.02 13.39 4.53
C LEU A 50 6.22 12.56 4.98
N SER A 51 7.36 12.71 4.31
CA SER A 51 8.66 12.16 4.72
C SER A 51 9.36 13.13 5.67
N VAL A 52 9.32 12.83 6.97
CA VAL A 52 9.80 13.71 8.05
C VAL A 52 11.31 13.63 8.20
N ASP A 53 11.96 14.80 8.33
CA ASP A 53 13.40 14.97 8.44
C ASP A 53 14.17 14.23 7.33
N SER A 54 13.57 14.10 6.15
CA SER A 54 14.10 13.27 5.07
C SER A 54 15.26 13.95 4.33
N LEU A 55 15.29 15.27 4.29
CA LEU A 55 16.33 16.05 3.64
C LEU A 55 17.25 16.66 4.71
N THR A 56 18.48 16.16 4.82
CA THR A 56 19.50 16.74 5.70
C THR A 56 20.36 17.71 4.90
N ASP A 57 20.34 19.00 5.27
CA ASP A 57 21.00 20.09 4.55
C ASP A 57 20.60 20.11 3.05
N GLY A 58 19.31 19.88 2.77
CA GLY A 58 18.73 19.87 1.43
C GLY A 58 19.08 18.65 0.58
N GLN A 59 19.60 17.56 1.16
CA GLN A 59 20.05 16.38 0.43
C GLN A 59 19.64 15.07 1.12
N LEU A 60 19.56 14.00 0.32
CA LEU A 60 19.47 12.61 0.79
C LEU A 60 20.82 11.92 0.64
N ASN A 61 21.22 11.09 1.60
CA ASN A 61 22.42 10.27 1.50
C ASN A 61 22.06 8.80 1.58
N VAL A 62 22.82 7.97 0.86
CA VAL A 62 22.65 6.51 0.96
C VAL A 62 22.92 6.07 2.40
N GLY A 63 21.95 5.34 2.97
CA GLY A 63 21.95 4.90 4.36
C GLY A 63 21.15 5.79 5.31
N ASP A 64 20.68 6.96 4.87
CA ASP A 64 19.75 7.78 5.66
C ASP A 64 18.45 7.00 5.91
N VAL A 65 17.91 7.14 7.11
CA VAL A 65 16.67 6.50 7.56
C VAL A 65 15.72 7.56 8.07
N PHE A 66 14.51 7.59 7.52
CA PHE A 66 13.46 8.51 7.90
C PHE A 66 12.10 7.80 7.96
N THR A 67 11.07 8.52 8.40
CA THR A 67 9.70 8.01 8.46
C THR A 67 8.81 8.80 7.51
N THR A 68 8.11 8.08 6.65
CA THR A 68 7.05 8.62 5.79
C THR A 68 5.70 8.28 6.41
N TYR A 69 4.92 9.32 6.66
CA TYR A 69 3.53 9.23 7.10
C TYR A 69 2.63 9.37 5.87
N TYR A 70 1.52 8.64 5.85
CA TYR A 70 0.51 8.74 4.80
C TYR A 70 -0.87 8.67 5.41
N GLN A 71 -1.82 9.44 4.88
CA GLN A 71 -3.23 9.31 5.21
C GLN A 71 -4.14 9.59 4.02
N ALA A 72 -5.27 8.86 3.93
CA ALA A 72 -6.28 9.01 2.89
C ALA A 72 -7.65 8.46 3.30
N GLU A 73 -8.69 8.96 2.64
CA GLU A 73 -10.05 8.40 2.68
C GLU A 73 -10.21 7.27 1.65
N LEU A 74 -11.01 6.27 1.96
CA LEU A 74 -11.35 5.20 1.02
C LEU A 74 -12.54 5.62 0.14
N GLY A 75 -12.32 5.74 -1.17
CA GLY A 75 -13.37 6.17 -2.09
C GLY A 75 -14.24 5.03 -2.63
N SER A 76 -13.65 3.87 -2.90
CA SER A 76 -14.41 2.73 -3.42
C SER A 76 -13.75 1.38 -3.15
N PHE A 77 -14.50 0.31 -3.39
CA PHE A 77 -13.93 -1.04 -3.44
C PHE A 77 -14.51 -1.84 -4.62
N SER A 78 -13.66 -2.71 -5.17
CA SER A 78 -14.01 -3.60 -6.27
C SER A 78 -14.43 -4.99 -5.76
N GLY A 79 -15.32 -5.65 -6.48
CA GLY A 79 -15.78 -7.02 -6.23
C GLY A 79 -16.42 -7.61 -7.48
N ALA A 80 -17.70 -7.98 -7.41
CA ALA A 80 -18.49 -8.29 -8.62
C ALA A 80 -18.77 -7.05 -9.51
N GLY A 81 -18.52 -5.86 -8.97
CA GLY A 81 -18.55 -4.54 -9.62
C GLY A 81 -17.79 -3.54 -8.74
N ASN A 82 -17.79 -2.25 -9.09
CA ASN A 82 -17.24 -1.20 -8.22
C ASN A 82 -18.34 -0.65 -7.30
N THR A 83 -18.05 -0.57 -6.01
CA THR A 83 -18.95 0.01 -5.00
C THR A 83 -18.32 1.28 -4.46
N SER A 84 -18.93 2.43 -4.76
CA SER A 84 -18.52 3.72 -4.19
C SER A 84 -18.96 3.82 -2.74
N LEU A 85 -18.08 4.36 -1.89
CA LEU A 85 -18.36 4.66 -0.51
C LEU A 85 -18.73 6.15 -0.36
N PRO A 86 -19.51 6.50 0.68
CA PRO A 86 -19.66 7.89 1.05
C PRO A 86 -18.31 8.50 1.46
N VAL A 87 -18.06 9.75 1.10
CA VAL A 87 -16.83 10.48 1.45
C VAL A 87 -17.10 11.94 1.80
N GLY A 88 -16.19 12.52 2.59
CA GLY A 88 -16.31 13.85 3.16
C GLY A 88 -17.59 14.07 3.98
N ASN A 89 -17.96 15.34 4.16
CA ASN A 89 -19.09 15.79 5.01
C ASN A 89 -20.51 15.30 4.59
N ALA A 90 -20.63 14.48 3.55
CA ALA A 90 -21.91 14.01 3.01
C ALA A 90 -22.28 12.58 3.43
N GLY A 91 -21.36 11.84 4.06
CA GLY A 91 -21.54 10.44 4.44
C GLY A 91 -22.17 10.23 5.84
N PRO A 92 -22.89 9.12 6.07
CA PRO A 92 -23.22 8.66 7.42
C PRO A 92 -22.07 7.91 8.11
N TYR A 93 -20.97 7.67 7.39
CA TYR A 93 -19.76 7.02 7.88
C TYR A 93 -18.62 7.30 6.88
N GLU A 94 -17.39 7.02 7.29
CA GLU A 94 -16.21 7.03 6.44
C GLU A 94 -15.24 5.88 6.77
N TYR A 95 -14.30 5.66 5.87
CA TYR A 95 -13.16 4.76 6.09
C TYR A 95 -11.88 5.50 5.76
N THR A 96 -10.92 5.43 6.67
CA THR A 96 -9.65 6.13 6.54
C THR A 96 -8.49 5.14 6.68
N GLY A 97 -7.40 5.44 5.99
CA GLY A 97 -6.20 4.63 5.96
C GLY A 97 -5.02 5.48 6.39
N ILE A 98 -4.21 4.96 7.32
CA ILE A 98 -2.96 5.59 7.75
C ILE A 98 -1.81 4.61 7.55
N ALA A 99 -0.73 5.08 6.93
CA ALA A 99 0.54 4.38 6.92
C ALA A 99 1.62 5.17 7.66
N VAL A 100 2.48 4.45 8.37
CA VAL A 100 3.73 4.96 8.94
C VAL A 100 4.80 4.02 8.44
N ILE A 101 5.67 4.49 7.54
CA ILE A 101 6.62 3.67 6.80
C ILE A 101 8.02 4.14 7.16
N GLN A 102 8.87 3.24 7.67
CA GLN A 102 10.29 3.55 7.83
C GLN A 102 11.03 3.17 6.55
N GLU A 103 11.79 4.12 6.03
CA GLU A 103 12.47 4.00 4.75
C GLU A 103 13.97 4.21 4.92
N GLU A 104 14.76 3.44 4.18
CA GLU A 104 16.21 3.63 4.08
C GLU A 104 16.57 3.97 2.64
N VAL A 105 17.34 5.03 2.45
CA VAL A 105 17.86 5.44 1.14
C VAL A 105 18.88 4.42 0.66
N THR A 106 18.58 3.80 -0.48
CA THR A 106 19.45 2.77 -1.08
C THR A 106 20.24 3.27 -2.29
N PHE A 107 19.78 4.35 -2.91
CA PHE A 107 20.38 4.91 -4.11
C PHE A 107 20.00 6.38 -4.23
N VAL A 108 20.98 7.20 -4.63
CA VAL A 108 20.79 8.59 -5.06
C VAL A 108 21.60 8.82 -6.33
N ALA A 109 21.10 9.65 -7.25
CA ALA A 109 21.84 10.08 -8.42
C ALA A 109 21.46 11.51 -8.83
N ASP A 110 22.48 12.31 -9.05
CA ASP A 110 22.43 13.55 -9.83
C ASP A 110 22.66 13.17 -11.31
N THR A 111 21.62 13.30 -12.12
CA THR A 111 21.60 12.85 -13.52
C THR A 111 21.93 13.98 -14.50
N ASN A 112 21.87 15.24 -14.05
CA ASN A 112 22.04 16.42 -14.89
C ASN A 112 23.33 17.23 -14.54
N GLY A 113 23.97 16.94 -13.40
CA GLY A 113 25.21 17.53 -12.91
C GLY A 113 25.07 18.87 -12.18
N ASP A 114 23.87 19.21 -11.68
CA ASP A 114 23.61 20.48 -10.99
C ASP A 114 23.88 20.46 -9.48
N GLY A 115 24.23 19.29 -8.93
CA GLY A 115 24.52 19.11 -7.51
C GLY A 115 23.30 18.76 -6.66
N VAL A 116 22.12 18.57 -7.26
CA VAL A 116 20.90 18.06 -6.63
C VAL A 116 20.63 16.62 -7.12
N GLN A 117 20.01 15.81 -6.26
CA GLN A 117 19.73 14.42 -6.58
C GLN A 117 18.39 14.32 -7.30
N ASP A 118 18.42 13.93 -8.57
CA ASP A 118 17.23 13.78 -9.40
C ASP A 118 16.50 12.46 -9.15
N LEU A 119 17.24 11.38 -8.87
CA LEU A 119 16.68 10.04 -8.75
C LEU A 119 17.08 9.43 -7.40
N VAL A 120 16.07 9.04 -6.64
CA VAL A 120 16.25 8.40 -5.33
C VAL A 120 15.47 7.09 -5.27
N LYS A 121 16.02 6.11 -4.56
CA LYS A 121 15.36 4.82 -4.31
C LYS A 121 15.47 4.42 -2.85
N PHE A 122 14.41 3.80 -2.36
CA PHE A 122 14.23 3.44 -0.97
C PHE A 122 13.89 1.97 -0.84
N LYS A 123 14.27 1.38 0.28
CA LYS A 123 13.69 0.11 0.76
C LYS A 123 12.90 0.38 2.03
N HIS A 124 11.78 -0.30 2.20
CA HIS A 124 11.04 -0.22 3.45
C HIS A 124 11.68 -1.13 4.50
N VAL A 125 11.99 -0.57 5.66
CA VAL A 125 12.67 -1.29 6.76
C VAL A 125 11.75 -1.54 7.96
N GLY A 126 10.54 -0.99 7.93
CA GLY A 126 9.51 -1.22 8.93
C GLY A 126 8.32 -0.30 8.73
N GLY A 127 7.37 -0.38 9.67
CA GLY A 127 6.19 0.47 9.64
C GLY A 127 4.89 -0.28 9.92
N THR A 128 3.79 0.45 9.82
CA THR A 128 2.43 -0.07 9.96
C THR A 128 1.50 0.58 8.96
N PHE A 129 0.54 -0.20 8.47
CA PHE A 129 -0.68 0.32 7.87
C PHE A 129 -1.86 0.03 8.79
N LYS A 130 -2.77 0.98 8.93
CA LYS A 130 -3.99 0.86 9.70
C LYS A 130 -5.17 1.38 8.89
N MET A 131 -6.31 0.73 9.07
CA MET A 131 -7.58 1.15 8.50
C MET A 131 -8.58 1.35 9.62
N TYR A 132 -9.33 2.43 9.55
CA TYR A 132 -10.34 2.83 10.52
C TYR A 132 -11.70 2.93 9.83
N TYR A 133 -12.76 2.73 10.61
CA TYR A 133 -14.13 3.03 10.27
C TYR A 133 -14.66 4.06 11.25
N ASP A 134 -15.33 5.08 10.76
CA ASP A 134 -15.98 6.07 11.60
C ASP A 134 -17.45 6.23 11.21
N ASP A 135 -18.36 6.18 12.17
CA ASP A 135 -19.79 6.43 11.98
C ASP A 135 -20.16 7.92 12.10
N LEU A 136 -19.15 8.79 12.29
CA LEU A 136 -19.26 10.22 12.46
C LEU A 136 -20.12 10.62 13.67
N GLY A 137 -20.29 9.69 14.62
CA GLY A 137 -21.10 9.80 15.82
C GLY A 137 -20.47 10.63 16.94
N GLY A 138 -19.93 11.81 16.62
CA GLY A 138 -19.26 12.71 17.58
C GLY A 138 -17.75 12.83 17.41
N THR A 139 -17.23 12.36 16.28
CA THR A 139 -15.86 12.44 15.80
C THR A 139 -15.71 13.51 14.71
N THR A 140 -14.49 13.72 14.22
CA THR A 140 -14.19 14.69 13.17
C THR A 140 -14.12 13.96 11.84
N ASN A 141 -14.91 14.39 10.86
CA ASN A 141 -14.84 13.83 9.51
C ASN A 141 -13.48 14.15 8.86
N ALA A 142 -12.83 13.15 8.25
CA ALA A 142 -11.66 13.40 7.41
C ALA A 142 -12.07 14.22 6.17
N ASP A 143 -11.34 15.29 5.88
CA ASP A 143 -11.69 16.25 4.84
C ASP A 143 -10.66 16.33 3.71
N GLY A 144 -10.01 15.20 3.41
CA GLY A 144 -8.77 15.14 2.61
C GLY A 144 -8.84 15.64 1.17
N ILE A 145 -10.05 15.78 0.60
CA ILE A 145 -10.21 16.23 -0.79
C ILE A 145 -10.21 17.77 -0.89
N THR A 146 -10.86 18.48 0.04
CA THR A 146 -11.05 19.95 -0.05
C THR A 146 -10.71 20.71 1.22
N GLY A 147 -10.52 20.01 2.33
CA GLY A 147 -9.97 20.55 3.55
C GLY A 147 -8.45 20.44 3.55
N ASN A 148 -7.83 21.07 4.54
CA ASN A 148 -6.38 21.09 4.69
C ASN A 148 -5.97 20.87 6.16
N THR A 149 -6.86 20.36 7.01
CA THR A 149 -6.58 20.25 8.44
C THR A 149 -5.79 19.00 8.79
N GLY A 150 -6.05 17.90 8.08
CA GLY A 150 -5.42 16.61 8.36
C GLY A 150 -5.94 15.90 9.60
N LEU A 151 -7.14 16.24 10.05
CA LEU A 151 -7.81 15.62 11.22
C LEU A 151 -8.80 14.53 10.76
N GLY A 152 -9.25 13.67 11.69
CA GLY A 152 -10.30 12.67 11.42
C GLY A 152 -9.82 11.32 10.86
N TYR A 153 -8.52 11.16 10.61
CA TYR A 153 -8.01 9.92 10.01
C TYR A 153 -7.81 8.76 11.01
N ASP A 154 -7.79 9.01 12.32
CA ASP A 154 -7.52 8.01 13.36
C ASP A 154 -8.46 8.02 14.57
N ASP A 155 -9.57 8.76 14.51
CA ASP A 155 -10.54 8.89 15.60
C ASP A 155 -11.71 7.88 15.54
N GLY A 156 -11.80 7.11 14.45
CA GLY A 156 -12.73 6.00 14.29
C GLY A 156 -12.33 4.69 15.00
N GLN A 157 -13.12 3.65 14.78
CA GLN A 157 -12.84 2.28 15.16
C GLN A 157 -11.75 1.68 14.27
N LEU A 158 -10.65 1.21 14.86
CA LEU A 158 -9.63 0.43 14.14
C LEU A 158 -10.22 -0.91 13.65
N ILE A 159 -10.12 -1.19 12.35
CA ILE A 159 -10.67 -2.41 11.74
C ILE A 159 -9.64 -3.31 11.09
N LEU A 160 -8.45 -2.80 10.75
CA LEU A 160 -7.35 -3.59 10.21
C LEU A 160 -6.01 -2.96 10.59
N THR A 161 -5.03 -3.81 10.92
CA THR A 161 -3.62 -3.42 11.03
C THR A 161 -2.77 -4.40 10.24
N ALA A 162 -1.79 -3.89 9.50
CA ALA A 162 -0.72 -4.66 8.90
C ALA A 162 0.65 -4.07 9.27
N ASN A 163 1.66 -4.91 9.40
CA ASN A 163 3.03 -4.45 9.57
C ASN A 163 3.70 -4.34 8.21
N VAL A 164 4.43 -3.26 7.96
CA VAL A 164 5.22 -3.10 6.74
C VAL A 164 6.50 -3.91 6.88
N THR A 165 6.75 -4.82 5.93
CA THR A 165 7.90 -5.75 6.00
C THR A 165 8.66 -5.88 4.69
N LEU A 166 8.04 -5.53 3.57
CA LEU A 166 8.62 -5.66 2.24
C LEU A 166 8.18 -4.48 1.37
N GLY A 167 8.98 -4.23 0.35
CA GLY A 167 8.69 -3.25 -0.69
C GLY A 167 9.83 -2.25 -0.88
N GLY A 168 9.58 -1.28 -1.74
CA GLY A 168 10.48 -0.19 -2.01
C GLY A 168 9.80 0.90 -2.82
N ALA A 169 10.43 2.07 -2.77
CA ALA A 169 9.95 3.25 -3.42
C ALA A 169 11.03 3.84 -4.32
N ASN A 170 10.60 4.69 -5.25
CA ASN A 170 11.49 5.56 -6.01
C ASN A 170 10.78 6.87 -6.30
N PHE A 171 11.57 7.93 -6.39
CA PHE A 171 11.10 9.26 -6.76
C PHE A 171 12.09 9.88 -7.73
N THR A 172 11.57 10.55 -8.76
CA THR A 172 12.35 11.22 -9.79
C THR A 172 11.90 12.66 -9.92
N LEU A 173 12.84 13.59 -9.82
CA LEU A 173 12.64 15.00 -10.14
C LEU A 173 12.68 15.21 -11.65
N ALA A 174 11.81 16.07 -12.15
CA ALA A 174 11.80 16.46 -13.55
C ALA A 174 12.94 17.47 -13.84
N ASP A 175 13.07 18.47 -12.97
CA ASP A 175 14.14 19.47 -12.93
C ASP A 175 14.16 20.08 -11.51
N PRO A 176 15.17 19.78 -10.67
CA PRO A 176 15.21 20.25 -9.29
C PRO A 176 15.39 21.76 -9.16
N LEU A 177 15.83 22.46 -10.22
CA LEU A 177 15.97 23.92 -10.22
C LEU A 177 14.69 24.64 -10.64
N ASN A 178 13.69 23.90 -11.12
CA ASN A 178 12.39 24.45 -11.51
C ASN A 178 11.34 24.08 -10.47
N THR A 179 10.88 25.08 -9.73
CA THR A 179 9.86 24.91 -8.69
C THR A 179 8.49 25.39 -9.16
N ASP A 180 7.45 24.85 -8.55
CA ASP A 180 6.06 25.28 -8.74
C ASP A 180 5.39 25.50 -7.38
N LEU A 181 4.17 26.04 -7.35
CA LEU A 181 3.37 26.06 -6.12
C LEU A 181 3.12 24.62 -5.65
N LEU A 182 3.32 24.35 -4.36
CA LEU A 182 3.05 23.04 -3.75
C LEU A 182 1.57 22.67 -3.87
N ASP A 183 0.70 23.66 -3.66
CA ASP A 183 -0.74 23.53 -3.79
C ASP A 183 -1.21 24.10 -5.14
N LYS A 184 -1.65 23.22 -6.05
CA LYS A 184 -2.26 23.62 -7.32
C LYS A 184 -3.72 23.20 -7.42
N PHE A 185 -4.26 22.56 -6.38
CA PHE A 185 -5.63 22.11 -6.39
C PHE A 185 -6.55 23.25 -5.99
N GLY A 186 -7.08 23.98 -6.97
CA GLY A 186 -7.95 25.11 -6.68
C GLY A 186 -7.19 26.33 -6.16
N ALA A 187 -7.35 26.68 -4.89
CA ALA A 187 -6.73 27.86 -4.27
C ALA A 187 -5.54 27.44 -3.42
N ASP A 188 -4.47 28.22 -3.42
CA ASP A 188 -3.28 27.95 -2.60
C ASP A 188 -3.58 28.14 -1.11
N ASP A 189 -3.76 27.03 -0.42
CA ASP A 189 -4.12 26.96 0.99
C ASP A 189 -2.89 26.93 1.92
N LEU A 190 -1.67 26.90 1.36
CA LEU A 190 -0.40 26.91 2.12
C LEU A 190 0.37 28.24 2.03
N GLY A 191 -0.17 29.25 1.35
CA GLY A 191 0.39 30.59 1.37
C GLY A 191 1.70 30.72 0.59
N GLY A 192 1.80 30.02 -0.53
CA GLY A 192 2.85 30.21 -1.53
C GLY A 192 4.04 29.29 -1.39
N ILE A 193 3.94 28.23 -0.57
CA ILE A 193 4.99 27.19 -0.48
C ILE A 193 5.32 26.71 -1.89
N GLN A 194 6.61 26.70 -2.22
CA GLN A 194 7.09 26.16 -3.49
C GLN A 194 7.48 24.70 -3.31
N THR A 195 7.52 23.94 -4.39
CA THR A 195 8.03 22.58 -4.39
C THR A 195 8.79 22.27 -5.66
N VAL A 196 9.76 21.37 -5.57
CA VAL A 196 10.33 20.71 -6.75
C VAL A 196 9.27 19.86 -7.44
N VAL A 197 9.36 19.73 -8.76
CA VAL A 197 8.41 18.92 -9.52
C VAL A 197 8.97 17.52 -9.72
N GLY A 198 8.21 16.50 -9.34
CA GLY A 198 8.64 15.12 -9.48
C GLY A 198 7.50 14.13 -9.33
N ASN A 199 7.82 12.89 -9.69
CA ASN A 199 6.91 11.77 -9.55
C ASN A 199 7.63 10.50 -9.13
N GLY A 200 6.89 9.58 -8.53
CA GLY A 200 7.43 8.35 -7.99
C GLY A 200 6.38 7.27 -7.79
N ASN A 201 6.88 6.10 -7.40
CA ASN A 201 6.05 4.93 -7.15
C ASN A 201 6.54 4.25 -5.88
N THR A 202 5.62 3.70 -5.10
CA THR A 202 5.95 2.83 -3.97
C THR A 202 5.05 1.60 -3.92
N ASN A 203 5.61 0.50 -3.41
CA ASN A 203 4.84 -0.67 -3.03
C ASN A 203 5.11 -1.01 -1.57
N VAL A 204 4.04 -1.22 -0.81
CA VAL A 204 4.15 -1.61 0.60
C VAL A 204 3.43 -2.91 0.78
N GLU A 205 4.15 -3.89 1.33
CA GLU A 205 3.59 -5.18 1.65
C GLU A 205 3.88 -5.58 3.09
N GLY A 206 2.90 -6.24 3.70
CA GLY A 206 3.21 -7.06 4.85
C GLY A 206 2.01 -7.68 5.56
N PRO A 207 2.29 -8.49 6.59
CA PRO A 207 1.30 -9.34 7.20
C PRO A 207 0.28 -8.52 7.98
N VAL A 208 -0.99 -8.89 7.83
CA VAL A 208 -2.08 -8.45 8.68
C VAL A 208 -1.82 -8.96 10.09
N THR A 209 -1.88 -8.09 11.08
CA THR A 209 -1.71 -8.40 12.50
C THR A 209 -3.01 -8.28 13.28
N PHE A 210 -3.98 -7.54 12.75
CA PHE A 210 -5.31 -7.37 13.34
C PHE A 210 -6.36 -7.19 12.25
N VAL A 211 -7.55 -7.74 12.48
CA VAL A 211 -8.75 -7.50 11.66
C VAL A 211 -9.99 -7.60 12.53
N ASP A 212 -10.93 -6.68 12.34
CA ASP A 212 -12.26 -6.76 12.92
C ASP A 212 -13.21 -7.54 12.00
N SER A 213 -13.66 -8.71 12.47
CA SER A 213 -14.52 -9.61 11.70
C SER A 213 -15.95 -9.09 11.47
N ASN A 214 -16.35 -8.02 12.15
CA ASN A 214 -17.61 -7.33 11.87
C ASN A 214 -17.53 -6.50 10.59
N PHE A 215 -16.33 -6.13 10.15
CA PHE A 215 -16.08 -5.38 8.93
C PHE A 215 -15.53 -6.27 7.83
N LEU A 216 -14.49 -7.05 8.14
CA LEU A 216 -13.71 -7.78 7.15
C LEU A 216 -13.64 -9.27 7.48
N LYS A 217 -14.04 -10.12 6.54
CA LYS A 217 -13.93 -11.59 6.64
C LYS A 217 -13.07 -12.14 5.52
N GLY A 218 -12.57 -13.36 5.73
CA GLY A 218 -11.63 -14.02 4.82
C GLY A 218 -10.18 -13.56 4.98
N ILE A 219 -9.92 -12.61 5.89
CA ILE A 219 -8.58 -12.17 6.27
C ILE A 219 -8.20 -12.88 7.58
N ASN A 220 -7.09 -13.61 7.54
CA ASN A 220 -6.52 -14.29 8.70
C ASN A 220 -5.23 -13.56 9.15
N PRO A 221 -5.19 -12.96 10.35
CA PRO A 221 -3.97 -12.37 10.89
C PRO A 221 -2.80 -13.38 10.92
N GLY A 222 -1.61 -12.94 10.52
CA GLY A 222 -0.40 -13.75 10.40
C GLY A 222 -0.31 -14.59 9.11
N GLU A 223 -1.43 -14.81 8.42
CA GLU A 223 -1.46 -15.55 7.15
C GLU A 223 -1.78 -14.66 5.95
N SER A 224 -2.52 -13.56 6.16
CA SER A 224 -2.89 -12.62 5.10
C SER A 224 -1.90 -11.48 5.01
N ILE A 225 -1.67 -11.01 3.78
CA ILE A 225 -0.75 -9.94 3.42
C ILE A 225 -1.58 -8.83 2.81
N VAL A 226 -1.47 -7.64 3.37
CA VAL A 226 -1.92 -6.41 2.73
C VAL A 226 -0.86 -5.98 1.74
N LYS A 227 -1.30 -5.61 0.54
CA LYS A 227 -0.46 -4.99 -0.47
C LYS A 227 -1.05 -3.64 -0.85
N LEU A 228 -0.28 -2.60 -0.65
CA LEU A 228 -0.57 -1.22 -1.04
C LEU A 228 0.32 -0.86 -2.22
N PHE A 229 -0.27 -0.29 -3.25
CA PHE A 229 0.41 0.09 -4.47
C PHE A 229 0.07 1.53 -4.80
N TRP A 230 1.09 2.38 -4.85
CA TRP A 230 1.00 3.74 -5.39
C TRP A 230 1.83 3.75 -6.66
N ASP A 231 1.19 3.44 -7.79
CA ASP A 231 1.88 3.28 -9.07
C ASP A 231 1.84 4.60 -9.87
N SER A 232 2.97 5.32 -9.85
CA SER A 232 3.14 6.62 -10.52
C SER A 232 2.29 7.74 -9.95
N THR A 233 1.93 7.61 -8.68
CA THR A 233 1.03 8.51 -7.97
C THR A 233 1.68 9.19 -6.78
N LEU A 234 2.99 8.97 -6.52
CA LEU A 234 3.73 9.87 -5.63
C LEU A 234 4.03 11.13 -6.43
N ALA A 235 3.39 12.24 -6.13
CA ALA A 235 3.49 13.45 -6.95
C ALA A 235 3.74 14.70 -6.12
N ALA A 236 4.66 15.53 -6.59
CA ALA A 236 4.78 16.90 -6.16
C ALA A 236 4.87 17.78 -7.43
N PRO A 237 4.10 18.87 -7.53
CA PRO A 237 3.12 19.40 -6.57
C PRO A 237 1.81 18.60 -6.48
N PHE A 238 0.97 18.95 -5.49
CA PHE A 238 -0.40 18.46 -5.36
C PHE A 238 -1.28 19.06 -6.45
N ASP A 239 -2.01 18.22 -7.18
CA ASP A 239 -2.87 18.67 -8.29
C ASP A 239 -4.28 18.07 -8.27
N SER A 240 -4.52 17.06 -7.43
CA SER A 240 -5.81 16.37 -7.35
C SER A 240 -6.51 16.57 -6.01
N ILE A 241 -5.79 16.96 -4.96
CA ILE A 241 -6.29 17.31 -3.63
C ILE A 241 -5.48 18.47 -3.02
N ASN A 242 -6.00 19.06 -1.95
CA ASN A 242 -5.25 20.05 -1.18
C ASN A 242 -4.19 19.38 -0.29
N PRO A 243 -2.98 19.96 -0.19
CA PRO A 243 -2.01 19.51 0.80
C PRO A 243 -2.48 19.85 2.23
N GLU A 244 -2.35 18.89 3.13
CA GLU A 244 -2.78 19.04 4.52
C GLU A 244 -1.73 19.71 5.40
N THR A 245 -2.20 20.46 6.40
CA THR A 245 -1.35 21.12 7.40
C THR A 245 -0.89 20.18 8.51
N SER A 246 -1.49 18.99 8.61
CA SER A 246 -1.01 17.91 9.47
C SER A 246 -1.19 16.53 8.84
N ILE A 247 -0.17 15.68 8.93
CA ILE A 247 -0.21 14.30 8.41
C ILE A 247 0.10 13.38 9.59
N VAL A 248 -0.89 12.63 10.06
CA VAL A 248 -0.78 11.73 11.22
C VAL A 248 -0.20 12.46 12.44
N GLY A 249 -0.66 13.70 12.65
CA GLY A 249 -0.22 14.59 13.74
C GLY A 249 1.15 15.23 13.54
N GLN A 250 1.82 15.03 12.40
CA GLN A 250 3.05 15.73 12.03
C GLN A 250 2.71 17.01 11.26
N THR A 251 3.36 18.12 11.56
CA THR A 251 3.23 19.36 10.78
C THR A 251 4.43 19.48 9.84
N PRO A 252 4.23 19.64 8.52
CA PRO A 252 5.34 19.77 7.57
C PRO A 252 6.29 20.92 7.93
N ASN A 253 7.59 20.65 7.89
CA ASN A 253 8.67 21.61 8.02
C ASN A 253 9.43 21.78 6.70
N TYR A 254 9.14 22.85 5.96
CA TYR A 254 9.76 23.17 4.67
C TYR A 254 11.08 23.96 4.78
N GLY A 255 11.72 23.94 5.96
CA GLY A 255 13.01 24.60 6.15
C GLY A 255 12.99 26.13 6.08
N PRO A 256 14.18 26.76 6.14
CA PRO A 256 14.35 28.20 6.11
C PRO A 256 14.17 28.81 4.71
N ASP A 257 14.32 28.04 3.64
CA ASP A 257 14.07 28.47 2.26
C ASP A 257 12.59 28.33 1.86
N ASN A 258 11.79 27.67 2.70
CA ASN A 258 10.35 27.49 2.52
C ASN A 258 10.02 26.74 1.22
N LEU A 259 10.88 25.77 0.88
CA LEU A 259 10.79 24.90 -0.28
C LEU A 259 10.48 23.46 0.17
N ASN A 260 9.52 22.83 -0.49
CA ASN A 260 9.27 21.41 -0.37
C ASN A 260 10.13 20.63 -1.39
N GLY A 261 11.32 20.20 -0.97
CA GLY A 261 12.24 19.43 -1.80
C GLY A 261 13.71 19.83 -1.62
N PRO A 262 14.64 19.06 -2.20
CA PRO A 262 16.06 19.34 -2.09
C PRO A 262 16.41 20.68 -2.74
N SER A 263 17.34 21.42 -2.12
CA SER A 263 17.86 22.68 -2.65
C SER A 263 19.38 22.81 -2.45
N VAL A 264 20.05 23.49 -3.37
CA VAL A 264 21.50 23.69 -3.26
C VAL A 264 21.79 24.70 -2.15
N GLY A 265 22.42 24.24 -1.07
CA GLY A 265 22.87 25.09 0.02
C GLY A 265 21.80 25.34 1.10
N ALA A 266 20.70 24.58 1.10
CA ALA A 266 19.81 24.47 2.24
C ALA A 266 20.58 24.04 3.51
N GLN A 267 20.02 24.40 4.67
CA GLN A 267 20.61 24.10 5.96
C GLN A 267 19.54 23.60 6.92
N GLY A 268 19.85 22.52 7.62
CA GLY A 268 18.95 21.88 8.56
C GLY A 268 18.16 20.73 7.95
N ASN A 269 17.24 20.20 8.75
CA ASN A 269 16.39 19.10 8.34
C ASN A 269 15.07 19.64 7.79
N GLU A 270 14.67 19.11 6.64
CA GLU A 270 13.47 19.48 5.93
C GLU A 270 12.64 18.23 5.64
N ASP A 271 11.33 18.41 5.63
CA ASP A 271 10.38 17.38 5.27
C ASP A 271 10.12 17.40 3.76
N PHE A 272 9.63 16.28 3.23
CA PHE A 272 9.12 16.23 1.86
C PHE A 272 7.65 15.79 1.86
N HIS A 273 6.78 16.67 1.39
CA HIS A 273 5.33 16.54 1.36
C HIS A 273 4.86 16.32 -0.08
N PHE A 274 4.10 15.25 -0.32
CA PHE A 274 3.68 14.88 -1.67
C PHE A 274 2.32 14.18 -1.65
N GLU A 275 1.63 14.26 -2.77
CA GLU A 275 0.38 13.54 -3.02
C GLU A 275 0.68 12.06 -3.21
N ALA A 276 -0.18 11.18 -2.71
CA ALA A 276 -0.10 9.75 -2.91
C ALA A 276 -1.49 9.15 -3.14
N ASP A 277 -1.72 8.55 -4.31
CA ASP A 277 -2.96 7.82 -4.63
C ASP A 277 -2.71 6.30 -4.62
N GLY A 278 -3.36 5.62 -3.67
CA GLY A 278 -3.09 4.23 -3.32
C GLY A 278 -4.20 3.27 -3.73
N ASN A 279 -3.81 2.11 -4.21
CA ASN A 279 -4.68 0.95 -4.36
C ASN A 279 -4.27 -0.14 -3.36
N MET A 280 -5.23 -0.77 -2.70
CA MET A 280 -4.98 -1.86 -1.74
C MET A 280 -5.61 -3.16 -2.20
N SER A 281 -4.91 -4.27 -1.97
CA SER A 281 -5.47 -5.62 -2.05
C SER A 281 -5.01 -6.46 -0.86
N VAL A 282 -5.72 -7.56 -0.61
CA VAL A 282 -5.37 -8.51 0.44
C VAL A 282 -5.30 -9.92 -0.14
N GLU A 283 -4.19 -10.58 0.11
CA GLU A 283 -3.96 -11.97 -0.31
C GLU A 283 -3.64 -12.83 0.90
N THR A 284 -4.21 -14.03 1.00
CA THR A 284 -3.67 -15.02 1.94
C THR A 284 -2.41 -15.60 1.34
N LYS A 285 -1.35 -15.68 2.14
CA LYS A 285 -0.12 -16.40 1.81
C LYS A 285 -0.52 -17.82 1.43
N THR A 286 -0.53 -18.11 0.12
CA THR A 286 -0.76 -19.47 -0.34
C THR A 286 0.40 -20.28 0.21
N THR A 287 0.14 -21.16 1.16
CA THR A 287 1.09 -22.20 1.51
C THR A 287 1.32 -23.00 0.24
N VAL A 288 2.46 -22.76 -0.42
CA VAL A 288 2.92 -23.61 -1.52
C VAL A 288 2.83 -25.04 -0.97
N PRO A 289 2.07 -25.96 -1.59
CA PRO A 289 1.87 -27.28 -1.03
C PRO A 289 3.21 -27.91 -0.70
N GLU A 290 3.39 -28.28 0.57
CA GLU A 290 4.67 -28.75 1.08
C GLU A 290 5.21 -29.93 0.26
N PRO A 291 6.55 -30.17 0.27
CA PRO A 291 7.24 -31.21 -0.50
C PRO A 291 6.64 -32.61 -0.42
N ALA A 292 5.79 -32.89 0.56
CA ALA A 292 5.01 -34.13 0.65
C ALA A 292 4.18 -34.40 -0.62
N SER A 293 3.64 -33.37 -1.28
CA SER A 293 2.90 -33.54 -2.54
C SER A 293 3.81 -33.98 -3.68
N LEU A 294 5.01 -33.39 -3.78
CA LEU A 294 6.05 -33.82 -4.73
C LEU A 294 6.61 -35.20 -4.40
N ALA A 295 6.78 -35.52 -3.11
CA ALA A 295 7.21 -36.82 -2.65
C ALA A 295 6.17 -37.90 -2.97
N LEU A 296 4.87 -37.61 -2.83
CA LEU A 296 3.79 -38.54 -3.16
C LEU A 296 3.67 -38.77 -4.67
N VAL A 297 3.83 -37.73 -5.48
CA VAL A 297 3.91 -37.84 -6.95
C VAL A 297 5.15 -38.64 -7.35
N SER A 298 6.30 -38.38 -6.73
CA SER A 298 7.55 -39.11 -7.00
C SER A 298 7.45 -40.59 -6.59
N LEU A 299 6.85 -40.88 -5.43
CA LEU A 299 6.57 -42.24 -4.96
C LEU A 299 5.56 -42.95 -5.87
N GLY A 300 4.54 -42.23 -6.35
CA GLY A 300 3.59 -42.73 -7.35
C GLY A 300 4.27 -43.11 -8.66
N LEU A 301 5.17 -42.26 -9.18
CA LEU A 301 5.96 -42.52 -10.39
C LEU A 301 6.93 -43.70 -10.21
N LEU A 302 7.61 -43.79 -9.06
CA LEU A 302 8.48 -44.91 -8.71
C LEU A 302 7.70 -46.23 -8.61
N GLY A 303 6.52 -46.21 -8.00
CA GLY A 303 5.61 -47.35 -7.93
C GLY A 303 5.18 -47.83 -9.33
N MET A 304 4.83 -46.89 -10.23
CA MET A 304 4.49 -47.22 -11.62
C MET A 304 5.68 -47.77 -12.41
N GLY A 305 6.89 -47.22 -12.19
CA GLY A 305 8.14 -47.73 -12.75
C GLY A 305 8.45 -49.17 -12.32
N ALA A 306 8.25 -49.49 -11.05
CA ALA A 306 8.46 -50.85 -10.53
C ALA A 306 7.43 -51.85 -11.07
N VAL A 307 6.16 -51.45 -11.20
CA VAL A 307 5.09 -52.31 -11.73
C VAL A 307 5.25 -52.57 -13.24
N SER A 308 5.72 -51.59 -14.02
CA SER A 308 5.96 -51.76 -15.46
C SER A 308 7.11 -52.74 -15.77
N ARG A 309 8.15 -52.81 -14.92
CA ARG A 309 9.24 -53.80 -15.07
C ARG A 309 8.76 -55.24 -14.86
N LYS A 310 7.85 -55.49 -13.92
CA LYS A 310 7.30 -56.83 -13.66
C LYS A 310 6.42 -57.39 -14.79
N LYS A 311 6.00 -56.57 -15.75
CA LYS A 311 5.24 -57.02 -16.93
C LYS A 311 6.10 -57.37 -18.14
N LYS A 312 7.40 -57.04 -18.12
CA LYS A 312 8.37 -57.36 -19.18
C LYS A 312 9.29 -58.54 -18.85
N ALA A 313 9.27 -59.02 -17.62
CA ALA A 313 9.84 -60.31 -17.20
C ALA A 313 8.71 -61.35 -17.17
#